data_AF-A0A075B223-F1
#
_entry.id   AF-A0A075B223-F1
#
_cell.length_a   1.000
_cell.length_b   1.000
_cell.length_c   1.000
_cell.angle_alpha   90.00
_cell.angle_beta   90.00
_cell.angle_gamma   90.00
#
_symmetry.space_group_name_H-M   'P 1'
#
loop_
_entity.id
_entity.type
_entity.pdbx_description
1 polymer ?
#
loop_
_entity_poly.entity_id
_entity_poly.type
_entity_poly.pdbx_seq_one_letter_code
_entity_poly.pdbx_strand_id
1 'polypeptide(L)'
;MDATAALEKIKSQMKSVNVEKAIPLDIDLGNLTAYDMNPLDLEKITNSETKEDCLKEVARDNVQLLFNQLFQLPTSLTASSVLAHLPAAKTILPREKPLPKIKAKTRWEKFAQAKGIVKRKKTRMVFDEETEEYKPRYGYKSKVNESMDDWAIEIPNNADPYEDPVAKLRAEKKSRVEKNKKQQRRNAEEMTKKDISEKLTKMTTSGKKNALLDAIAVSRKSTASAGKFVRPVSGEKKSKLFKTKNAQ
;
A
#
# COMPACT_ATOMS: atom_id res chain seq x y z
N MET A 1 29.04 -32.25 46.15
CA MET A 1 29.80 -31.35 45.25
C MET A 1 29.23 -29.95 45.48
N ASP A 2 30.01 -29.06 46.07
CA ASP A 2 29.56 -27.71 46.44
C ASP A 2 29.37 -26.84 45.19
N ALA A 3 28.13 -26.81 44.68
CA ALA A 3 27.77 -25.98 43.54
C ALA A 3 28.07 -24.48 43.79
N THR A 4 28.00 -24.03 45.04
CA THR A 4 28.35 -22.67 45.45
C THR A 4 29.83 -22.35 45.25
N ALA A 5 30.73 -23.23 45.71
CA ALA A 5 32.18 -23.06 45.53
C ALA A 5 32.59 -23.09 44.04
N ALA A 6 31.92 -23.91 43.23
CA ALA A 6 32.11 -23.92 41.79
C ALA A 6 31.65 -22.61 41.12
N LEU A 7 30.49 -22.07 41.53
CA LEU A 7 29.97 -20.79 41.04
C LEU A 7 30.88 -19.61 41.42
N GLU A 8 31.43 -19.60 42.64
CA GLU A 8 32.37 -18.57 43.10
C GLU A 8 33.70 -18.60 42.33
N LYS A 9 34.22 -19.80 42.04
CA LYS A 9 35.41 -19.98 41.21
C LYS A 9 35.17 -19.46 39.78
N ILE A 10 34.02 -19.76 39.18
CA ILE A 10 33.63 -19.23 37.87
C ILE A 10 33.47 -17.70 37.94
N LYS A 11 32.83 -17.18 38.99
CA LYS A 11 32.63 -15.73 39.19
C LYS A 11 33.95 -14.97 39.33
N SER A 12 34.95 -15.54 40.01
CA SER A 12 36.29 -14.95 40.13
C SER A 12 37.08 -14.91 38.81
N GLN A 13 36.73 -15.77 37.85
CA GLN A 13 37.35 -15.78 36.51
C GLN A 13 36.68 -14.79 35.55
N MET A 14 35.46 -14.34 35.84
CA MET A 14 34.71 -13.42 34.99
C MET A 14 35.03 -11.95 35.31
N LYS A 15 35.18 -11.13 34.26
CA LYS A 15 35.33 -9.67 34.39
C LYS A 15 34.01 -9.04 34.85
N SER A 16 34.08 -7.84 35.44
CA SER A 16 32.89 -7.12 35.88
C SER A 16 31.99 -6.76 34.69
N VAL A 17 30.68 -6.96 34.90
CA VAL A 17 29.60 -6.70 33.91
C VAL A 17 28.90 -5.37 34.18
N ASN A 18 29.04 -4.84 35.40
CA ASN A 18 28.48 -3.55 35.80
C ASN A 18 29.35 -2.41 35.29
N VAL A 19 28.70 -1.44 34.65
CA VAL A 19 29.30 -0.23 34.13
C VAL A 19 28.52 0.93 34.72
N GLU A 20 29.22 1.84 35.39
CA GLU A 20 28.63 3.04 35.97
C GLU A 20 28.99 4.24 35.10
N LYS A 21 27.99 5.04 34.73
CA LYS A 21 28.15 6.30 33.99
C LYS A 21 27.45 7.43 34.71
N ALA A 22 27.96 8.65 34.57
CA ALA A 22 27.36 9.84 35.18
C ALA A 22 25.94 10.08 34.67
N ILE A 23 25.72 9.95 33.36
CA ILE A 23 24.40 10.03 32.73
C ILE A 23 24.02 8.62 32.24
N PRO A 24 22.83 8.10 32.60
CA PRO A 24 22.37 6.81 32.10
C PRO A 24 22.11 6.86 30.59
N LEU A 25 22.35 5.74 29.91
CA LEU A 25 22.11 5.62 28.47
C LEU A 25 20.60 5.57 28.17
N ASP A 26 20.20 6.21 27.07
CA ASP A 26 18.87 6.01 26.49
C ASP A 26 18.92 4.82 25.52
N ILE A 27 18.18 3.75 25.83
CA ILE A 27 18.26 2.48 25.10
C ILE A 27 16.94 2.22 24.39
N ASP A 28 17.04 1.96 23.07
CA ASP A 28 15.94 1.53 22.21
C ASP A 28 16.16 0.07 21.80
N LEU A 29 15.68 -0.85 22.65
CA LEU A 29 15.80 -2.29 22.45
C LEU A 29 15.11 -2.78 21.17
N GLY A 30 14.10 -2.06 20.67
CA GLY A 30 13.42 -2.45 19.44
C GLY A 30 14.29 -2.28 18.20
N ASN A 31 15.22 -1.31 18.22
CA ASN A 31 16.21 -1.08 17.17
C ASN A 31 17.62 -1.58 17.55
N LEU A 32 17.79 -2.16 18.74
CA LEU A 32 19.08 -2.56 19.31
C LEU A 32 20.10 -1.40 19.34
N THR A 33 19.63 -0.20 19.66
CA THR A 33 20.46 1.01 19.74
C THR A 33 20.56 1.53 21.18
N ALA A 34 21.70 2.14 21.48
CA ALA A 34 21.93 2.84 22.74
C ALA A 34 22.53 4.22 22.44
N TYR A 35 21.96 5.25 23.06
CA TYR A 35 22.38 6.64 22.92
C TYR A 35 23.11 7.07 24.19
N ASP A 36 24.38 7.37 24.03
CA ASP A 36 25.25 7.86 25.10
C ASP A 36 25.41 9.37 24.99
N MET A 37 24.88 10.10 25.98
CA MET A 37 24.94 11.57 26.04
C MET A 37 26.11 12.07 26.91
N ASN A 38 26.95 11.16 27.43
CA ASN A 38 28.14 11.54 28.18
C ASN A 38 29.19 12.17 27.25
N PRO A 39 29.91 13.22 27.70
CA PRO A 39 30.95 13.85 26.90
C PRO A 39 32.13 12.90 26.66
N LEU A 40 32.69 12.96 25.46
CA LEU A 40 33.89 12.21 25.11
C LEU A 40 35.16 12.99 25.48
N ASP A 41 36.22 12.27 25.82
CA ASP A 41 37.54 12.84 26.09
C ASP A 41 38.22 13.25 24.78
N LEU A 42 38.14 14.55 24.47
CA LEU A 42 38.61 15.10 23.20
C LEU A 42 40.12 14.96 23.03
N GLU A 43 40.91 15.05 24.11
CA GLU A 43 42.36 14.95 24.05
C GLU A 43 42.78 13.55 23.57
N LYS A 44 42.19 12.51 24.15
CA LYS A 44 42.44 11.12 23.76
C LYS A 44 41.99 10.78 22.35
N ILE A 45 40.92 11.42 21.86
CA ILE A 45 40.39 11.20 20.51
C ILE A 45 41.25 11.90 19.45
N THR A 46 41.81 13.07 19.77
CA THR A 46 42.67 13.80 18.82
C THR A 46 44.03 13.14 18.61
N ASN A 47 44.56 12.45 19.63
CA ASN A 47 45.82 11.72 19.50
C ASN A 47 45.61 10.38 18.76
N SER A 48 46.31 10.20 17.63
CA SER A 48 46.20 9.00 16.79
C SER A 48 46.57 7.70 17.49
N GLU A 49 47.43 7.74 18.51
CA GLU A 49 47.88 6.53 19.22
C GLU A 49 46.83 6.03 20.22
N THR A 50 46.13 6.94 20.92
CA THR A 50 45.18 6.61 21.99
C THR A 50 43.72 6.56 21.53
N LYS A 51 43.44 7.04 20.32
CA LYS A 51 42.08 7.19 19.80
C LYS A 51 41.30 5.87 19.75
N GLU A 52 41.88 4.83 19.15
CA GLU A 52 41.20 3.55 18.94
C GLU A 52 40.89 2.86 20.27
N ASP A 53 41.82 2.91 21.22
CA ASP A 53 41.63 2.34 22.56
C ASP A 53 40.53 3.09 23.32
N CYS A 54 40.53 4.42 23.28
CA CYS A 54 39.47 5.22 23.90
C CYS A 54 38.08 4.93 23.32
N LEU A 55 37.96 4.88 21.98
CA LEU A 55 36.69 4.57 21.33
C LEU A 55 36.22 3.14 21.63
N LYS A 56 37.16 2.18 21.67
CA LYS A 56 36.87 0.79 22.00
C LYS A 56 36.39 0.62 23.45
N GLU A 57 37.00 1.33 24.40
CA GLU A 57 36.55 1.36 25.79
C GLU A 57 35.12 1.89 25.89
N VAL A 58 34.85 3.08 25.33
CA VAL A 58 33.50 3.68 25.33
C VAL A 58 32.46 2.76 24.66
N ALA A 59 32.81 2.16 23.51
CA ALA A 59 31.93 1.23 22.82
C ALA A 59 31.67 -0.04 23.65
N ARG A 60 32.70 -0.60 24.29
CA ARG A 60 32.58 -1.77 25.18
C ARG A 60 31.63 -1.47 26.34
N ASP A 61 31.78 -0.32 26.98
CA ASP A 61 30.90 0.14 28.05
C ASP A 61 29.43 0.22 27.61
N ASN A 62 29.19 0.86 26.46
CA ASN A 62 27.84 1.07 25.93
C ASN A 62 27.18 -0.23 25.49
N VAL A 63 27.93 -1.10 24.81
CA VAL A 63 27.47 -2.43 24.39
C VAL A 63 27.18 -3.30 25.61
N GLN A 64 28.01 -3.25 26.67
CA GLN A 64 27.76 -4.02 27.88
C GLN A 64 26.41 -3.63 28.52
N LEU A 65 26.12 -2.34 28.64
CA LEU A 65 24.84 -1.86 29.17
C LEU A 65 23.65 -2.26 28.28
N LEU A 66 23.82 -2.22 26.96
CA LEU A 66 22.79 -2.67 26.00
C LEU A 66 22.49 -4.17 26.18
N PHE A 67 23.52 -5.02 26.25
CA PHE A 67 23.34 -6.46 26.44
C PHE A 67 22.79 -6.81 27.83
N ASN A 68 23.16 -6.06 28.87
CA ASN A 68 22.59 -6.23 30.20
C ASN A 68 21.07 -6.06 30.18
N GLN A 69 20.55 -5.08 29.43
CA GLN A 69 19.10 -4.92 29.24
C GLN A 69 18.50 -5.98 28.31
N LEU A 70 19.22 -6.36 27.25
CA LEU A 70 18.76 -7.37 26.30
C LEU A 70 18.54 -8.74 26.96
N PHE A 71 19.46 -9.16 27.84
CA PHE A 71 19.37 -10.44 28.53
C PHE A 71 18.33 -10.46 29.67
N GLN A 72 17.78 -9.31 30.06
CA GLN A 72 16.65 -9.23 30.98
C GLN A 72 15.30 -9.45 30.28
N LEU A 73 15.26 -9.44 28.95
CA LEU A 73 14.02 -9.62 28.19
C LEU A 73 13.50 -11.07 28.28
N PRO A 74 12.16 -11.25 28.18
CA PRO A 74 11.59 -12.59 28.17
C PRO A 74 12.04 -13.37 26.93
N THR A 75 12.44 -14.61 27.15
CA THR A 75 12.92 -15.51 26.11
C THR A 75 11.93 -16.65 25.87
N SER A 76 11.82 -17.09 24.62
CA SER A 76 11.04 -18.24 24.20
C SER A 76 11.96 -19.31 23.61
N LEU A 77 11.74 -20.55 24.03
CA LEU A 77 12.42 -21.72 23.48
C LEU A 77 11.61 -22.23 22.28
N THR A 78 12.22 -22.17 21.11
CA THR A 78 11.71 -22.83 19.89
C THR A 78 12.54 -24.08 19.65
N ALA A 79 12.01 -25.06 18.89
CA ALA A 79 12.70 -26.31 18.58
C ALA A 79 14.13 -26.14 18.00
N SER A 80 14.44 -24.98 17.41
CA SER A 80 15.73 -24.67 16.79
C SER A 80 16.59 -23.65 17.56
N SER A 81 16.02 -22.80 18.41
CA SER A 81 16.76 -21.68 19.03
C SER A 81 16.03 -21.02 20.20
N VAL A 82 16.79 -20.27 21.00
CA VAL A 82 16.29 -19.37 22.05
C VAL A 82 16.10 -17.98 21.43
N LEU A 83 14.89 -17.43 21.51
CA LEU A 83 14.55 -16.13 20.93
C LEU A 83 14.11 -15.16 22.03
N ALA A 84 14.70 -13.97 22.09
CA ALA A 84 14.26 -12.89 22.97
C ALA A 84 13.10 -12.10 22.33
N HIS A 85 12.10 -11.73 23.12
CA HIS A 85 11.02 -10.87 22.66
C HIS A 85 11.39 -9.40 22.80
N LEU A 86 11.68 -8.76 21.67
CA LEU A 86 11.99 -7.33 21.62
C LEU A 86 10.71 -6.48 21.73
N PRO A 87 10.75 -5.34 22.44
CA PRO A 87 9.66 -4.38 22.46
C PRO A 87 9.55 -3.65 21.11
N ALA A 88 8.45 -2.91 20.92
CA ALA A 88 8.33 -2.01 19.77
C ALA A 88 9.42 -0.94 19.79
N ALA A 89 9.97 -0.62 18.62
CA ALA A 89 10.97 0.44 18.45
C ALA A 89 10.45 1.79 18.96
N LYS A 90 11.24 2.46 19.81
CA LYS A 90 10.93 3.81 20.32
C LYS A 90 11.20 4.88 19.26
N THR A 91 12.25 4.70 18.47
CA THR A 91 12.66 5.68 17.47
C THR A 91 11.70 5.65 16.28
N ILE A 92 10.93 6.73 16.11
CA ILE A 92 9.97 6.86 15.00
C ILE A 92 10.72 7.23 13.73
N LEU A 93 10.81 6.28 12.80
CA LEU A 93 11.42 6.50 11.49
C LEU A 93 10.38 6.94 10.46
N PRO A 94 10.74 7.84 9.51
CA PRO A 94 9.84 8.21 8.43
C PRO A 94 9.57 7.03 7.50
N ARG A 95 8.33 6.90 7.03
CA ARG A 95 7.94 5.86 6.08
C ARG A 95 8.52 6.16 4.69
N GLU A 96 8.96 5.12 4.00
CA GLU A 96 9.34 5.19 2.58
C GLU A 96 8.14 5.60 1.70
N LYS A 97 6.96 5.02 1.98
CA LYS A 97 5.74 5.22 1.18
C LYS A 97 4.62 5.83 2.02
N PRO A 98 3.81 6.73 1.42
CA PRO A 98 2.63 7.26 2.08
C PRO A 98 1.69 6.13 2.47
N LEU A 99 0.82 6.40 3.44
CA LEU A 99 -0.20 5.44 3.82
C LEU A 99 -1.09 5.11 2.61
N PRO A 100 -1.50 3.85 2.45
CA PRO A 100 -2.43 3.48 1.40
C PRO A 100 -3.72 4.28 1.59
N LYS A 101 -4.10 5.04 0.56
CA LYS A 101 -5.32 5.84 0.60
C LYS A 101 -6.53 4.91 0.73
N ILE A 102 -7.51 5.35 1.53
CA ILE A 102 -8.80 4.67 1.61
C ILE A 102 -9.41 4.66 0.21
N LYS A 103 -9.74 3.46 -0.29
CA LYS A 103 -10.35 3.30 -1.61
C LYS A 103 -11.71 4.01 -1.60
N ALA A 104 -11.89 5.00 -2.47
CA ALA A 104 -13.19 5.64 -2.58
C ALA A 104 -14.21 4.66 -3.17
N LYS A 105 -15.45 4.76 -2.66
CA LYS A 105 -16.56 3.88 -3.01
C LYS A 105 -16.90 4.00 -4.50
N THR A 106 -17.04 2.86 -5.16
CA THR A 106 -17.55 2.75 -6.54
C THR A 106 -19.00 3.19 -6.61
N ARG A 107 -19.51 3.47 -7.83
CA ARG A 107 -20.92 3.86 -8.01
C ARG A 107 -21.89 2.79 -7.51
N TRP A 108 -21.55 1.51 -7.69
CA TRP A 108 -22.34 0.40 -7.16
C TRP A 108 -22.31 0.34 -5.63
N GLU A 109 -21.16 0.52 -4.99
CA GLU A 109 -21.08 0.52 -3.52
C GLU A 109 -21.83 1.69 -2.90
N LYS A 110 -21.82 2.87 -3.53
CA LYS A 110 -22.65 4.01 -3.12
C LYS A 110 -24.13 3.68 -3.22
N PHE A 111 -24.55 3.06 -4.32
CA PHE A 111 -25.93 2.64 -4.52
C PHE A 111 -26.34 1.55 -3.50
N ALA A 112 -25.48 0.55 -3.31
CA ALA A 112 -25.71 -0.54 -2.36
C ALA A 112 -25.83 -0.02 -0.93
N GLN A 113 -24.97 0.93 -0.54
CA GLN A 113 -25.07 1.58 0.77
C GLN A 113 -26.37 2.37 0.91
N ALA A 114 -26.76 3.16 -0.10
CA ALA A 114 -28.00 3.95 -0.08
C ALA A 114 -29.26 3.08 -0.02
N LYS A 115 -29.21 1.88 -0.61
CA LYS A 115 -30.32 0.90 -0.61
C LYS A 115 -30.25 -0.12 0.51
N GLY A 116 -29.23 -0.08 1.38
CA GLY A 116 -29.04 -1.08 2.43
C GLY A 116 -28.75 -2.50 1.91
N ILE A 117 -28.21 -2.63 0.70
CA ILE A 117 -27.91 -3.93 0.09
C ILE A 117 -26.65 -4.50 0.74
N VAL A 118 -26.81 -5.55 1.55
CA VAL A 118 -25.71 -6.26 2.22
C VAL A 118 -25.13 -7.34 1.29
N LYS A 119 -23.81 -7.33 1.13
CA LYS A 119 -23.09 -8.35 0.35
C LYS A 119 -23.08 -9.68 1.12
N ARG A 120 -23.74 -10.71 0.59
CA ARG A 120 -23.72 -12.08 1.12
C ARG A 120 -22.69 -12.95 0.40
N LYS A 121 -22.06 -13.88 1.13
CA LYS A 121 -21.16 -14.89 0.55
C LYS A 121 -22.00 -15.86 -0.29
N LYS A 122 -21.58 -16.10 -1.53
CA LYS A 122 -22.18 -17.12 -2.41
C LYS A 122 -21.23 -18.31 -2.52
N THR A 123 -21.78 -19.53 -2.53
CA THR A 123 -21.01 -20.76 -2.73
C THR A 123 -20.54 -20.90 -4.18
N ARG A 124 -19.40 -21.58 -4.35
CA ARG A 124 -18.83 -21.87 -5.66
C ARG A 124 -19.65 -22.93 -6.42
N MET A 125 -20.12 -23.96 -5.71
CA MET A 125 -20.94 -25.03 -6.27
C MET A 125 -22.43 -24.71 -6.10
N VAL A 126 -23.21 -25.05 -7.12
CA VAL A 126 -24.67 -24.92 -7.18
C VAL A 126 -25.20 -26.27 -7.64
N PHE A 127 -26.20 -26.79 -6.93
CA PHE A 127 -26.87 -28.02 -7.31
C PHE A 127 -27.68 -27.78 -8.59
N ASP A 128 -27.52 -28.65 -9.59
CA ASP A 128 -28.27 -28.62 -10.83
C ASP A 128 -29.35 -29.69 -10.79
N GLU A 129 -30.62 -29.29 -10.87
CA GLU A 129 -31.77 -30.19 -10.71
C GLU A 129 -31.91 -31.17 -11.88
N GLU A 130 -31.43 -30.81 -13.08
CA GLU A 130 -31.55 -31.64 -14.28
C GLU A 130 -30.56 -32.82 -14.29
N THR A 131 -29.34 -32.60 -13.80
CA THR A 131 -28.28 -33.61 -13.77
C THR A 131 -28.06 -34.19 -12.38
N GLU A 132 -28.81 -33.73 -11.37
CA GLU A 132 -28.67 -34.08 -9.94
C GLU A 132 -27.22 -33.94 -9.41
N GLU A 133 -26.43 -33.06 -10.01
CA GLU A 133 -25.00 -32.89 -9.73
C GLU A 133 -24.69 -31.48 -9.24
N TYR A 134 -23.68 -31.37 -8.36
CA TYR A 134 -23.13 -30.07 -8.00
C TYR A 134 -22.24 -29.56 -9.12
N LYS A 135 -22.67 -28.51 -9.79
CA LYS A 135 -21.90 -27.83 -10.84
C LYS A 135 -21.31 -26.51 -10.33
N PRO A 136 -20.16 -26.08 -10.87
CA PRO A 136 -19.60 -24.78 -10.54
C PRO A 136 -20.50 -23.64 -11.08
N ARG A 137 -20.67 -22.57 -10.29
CA ARG A 137 -21.45 -21.38 -10.68
C ARG A 137 -20.84 -20.62 -11.87
N TYR A 138 -19.52 -20.72 -12.04
CA TYR A 138 -18.76 -20.08 -13.11
C TYR A 138 -17.53 -20.94 -13.44
N GLY A 139 -17.03 -20.88 -14.68
CA GLY A 139 -15.82 -21.58 -15.12
C GLY A 139 -16.13 -22.78 -16.02
N TYR A 140 -15.22 -23.76 -16.05
CA TYR A 140 -15.38 -24.97 -16.85
C TYR A 140 -16.58 -25.79 -16.36
N LYS A 141 -17.41 -26.30 -17.27
CA LYS A 141 -18.66 -27.05 -16.98
C LYS A 141 -19.61 -26.34 -16.01
N SER A 142 -19.67 -25.01 -16.07
CA SER A 142 -20.66 -24.25 -15.30
C SER A 142 -21.99 -24.21 -16.02
N LYS A 143 -23.10 -24.26 -15.27
CA LYS A 143 -24.46 -24.13 -15.80
C LYS A 143 -24.64 -22.97 -16.80
N VAL A 144 -23.97 -21.83 -16.56
CA VAL A 144 -24.03 -20.63 -17.44
C VAL A 144 -23.32 -20.82 -18.79
N ASN A 145 -22.34 -21.72 -18.86
CA ASN A 145 -21.65 -22.03 -20.12
C ASN A 145 -22.36 -23.18 -20.87
N GLU A 146 -22.93 -24.14 -20.15
CA GLU A 146 -23.70 -25.25 -20.76
C GLU A 146 -24.91 -24.75 -21.55
N SER A 147 -25.63 -23.72 -21.08
CA SER A 147 -26.74 -23.08 -21.83
C SER A 147 -26.36 -22.49 -23.21
N MET A 148 -25.07 -22.48 -23.56
CA MET A 148 -24.57 -22.02 -24.87
C MET A 148 -24.18 -23.18 -25.79
N ASP A 149 -24.09 -24.39 -25.23
CA ASP A 149 -23.72 -25.65 -25.87
C ASP A 149 -24.95 -26.59 -26.01
N ASP A 150 -26.16 -26.08 -25.74
CA ASP A 150 -27.41 -26.81 -25.92
C ASP A 150 -27.59 -27.23 -27.38
N TRP A 151 -28.07 -28.46 -27.58
CA TRP A 151 -28.21 -29.09 -28.90
C TRP A 151 -29.34 -28.48 -29.76
N ALA A 152 -30.27 -27.76 -29.14
CA ALA A 152 -31.35 -27.03 -29.80
C ALA A 152 -31.68 -25.74 -29.04
N ILE A 153 -32.03 -24.68 -29.78
CA ILE A 153 -32.48 -23.40 -29.23
C ILE A 153 -33.88 -23.11 -29.79
N GLU A 154 -34.85 -22.92 -28.90
CA GLU A 154 -36.21 -22.55 -29.29
C GLU A 154 -36.24 -21.12 -29.82
N ILE A 155 -36.70 -20.96 -31.06
CA ILE A 155 -36.84 -19.66 -31.71
C ILE A 155 -38.32 -19.24 -31.61
N PRO A 156 -38.64 -18.08 -31.02
CA PRO A 156 -40.02 -17.61 -30.96
C PRO A 156 -40.53 -17.26 -32.36
N ASN A 157 -41.82 -17.50 -32.63
CA ASN A 157 -42.45 -17.32 -33.96
C ASN A 157 -42.33 -15.91 -34.57
N ASN A 158 -41.92 -14.91 -33.79
CA ASN A 158 -41.74 -13.51 -34.21
C ASN A 158 -40.25 -13.11 -34.37
N ALA A 159 -39.33 -14.08 -34.33
CA ALA A 159 -37.91 -13.83 -34.55
C ALA A 159 -37.58 -13.73 -36.04
N ASP A 160 -36.54 -12.95 -36.35
CA ASP A 160 -36.02 -12.80 -37.71
C ASP A 160 -35.44 -14.14 -38.20
N PRO A 161 -35.97 -14.74 -39.29
CA PRO A 161 -35.47 -16.00 -39.84
C PRO A 161 -34.02 -15.95 -40.34
N TYR A 162 -33.44 -14.76 -40.51
CA TYR A 162 -32.08 -14.58 -41.05
C TYR A 162 -30.99 -14.42 -39.97
N GLU A 163 -31.34 -14.33 -38.68
CA GLU A 163 -30.35 -14.22 -37.59
C GLU A 163 -29.98 -15.59 -37.00
N ASP A 164 -28.67 -15.85 -36.82
CA ASP A 164 -28.19 -17.01 -36.06
C ASP A 164 -28.37 -16.78 -34.53
N PRO A 165 -29.22 -17.58 -33.85
CA PRO A 165 -29.48 -17.41 -32.43
C PRO A 165 -28.24 -17.64 -31.54
N VAL A 166 -27.33 -18.54 -31.93
CA VAL A 166 -26.11 -18.84 -31.16
C VAL A 166 -25.15 -17.66 -31.22
N ALA A 167 -24.96 -17.09 -32.41
CA ALA A 167 -24.15 -15.90 -32.62
C ALA A 167 -24.68 -14.71 -31.80
N LYS A 168 -26.01 -14.54 -31.73
CA LYS A 168 -26.68 -13.50 -30.94
C LYS A 168 -26.41 -13.65 -29.44
N LEU A 169 -26.53 -14.85 -28.89
CA LEU A 169 -26.23 -15.12 -27.47
C LEU A 169 -24.75 -14.84 -27.13
N ARG A 170 -23.83 -15.24 -28.01
CA ARG A 170 -22.39 -14.95 -27.85
C ARG A 170 -22.11 -13.45 -27.91
N ALA A 171 -22.74 -12.73 -28.85
CA ALA A 171 -22.63 -11.29 -28.96
C ALA A 171 -23.18 -10.56 -27.72
N GLU A 172 -24.31 -11.02 -27.18
CA GLU A 172 -24.89 -10.48 -25.96
C GLU A 172 -23.99 -10.71 -24.73
N LYS A 173 -23.42 -11.91 -24.59
CA LYS A 173 -22.43 -12.20 -23.53
C LYS A 173 -21.23 -11.26 -23.63
N LYS A 174 -20.70 -11.07 -24.84
CA LYS A 174 -19.57 -10.16 -25.11
C LYS A 174 -19.94 -8.71 -24.76
N SER A 175 -21.12 -8.23 -25.15
CA SER A 175 -21.57 -6.87 -24.87
C SER A 175 -21.75 -6.62 -23.36
N ARG A 176 -22.26 -7.60 -22.60
CA ARG A 176 -22.34 -7.56 -21.13
C ARG A 176 -20.95 -7.45 -20.49
N VAL A 177 -19.98 -8.23 -20.95
CA VAL A 177 -18.58 -8.17 -20.48
C VAL A 177 -17.93 -6.83 -20.81
N GLU A 178 -18.12 -6.32 -22.02
CA GLU A 178 -17.60 -5.02 -22.45
C GLU A 178 -18.21 -3.87 -21.65
N LYS A 179 -19.51 -3.93 -21.37
CA LYS A 179 -20.21 -2.97 -20.51
C LYS A 179 -19.61 -2.96 -19.10
N ASN A 180 -19.33 -4.13 -18.52
CA ASN A 180 -18.67 -4.24 -17.21
C ASN A 180 -17.26 -3.62 -17.23
N LYS A 181 -16.43 -3.96 -18.23
CA LYS A 181 -15.10 -3.38 -18.40
C LYS A 181 -15.16 -1.85 -18.58
N LYS A 182 -16.12 -1.34 -19.34
CA LYS A 182 -16.33 0.10 -19.52
C LYS A 182 -16.71 0.79 -18.22
N GLN A 183 -17.58 0.18 -17.41
CA GLN A 183 -17.94 0.68 -16.08
C GLN A 183 -16.75 0.66 -15.12
N GLN A 184 -15.92 -0.39 -15.16
CA GLN A 184 -14.69 -0.49 -14.37
C GLN A 184 -13.71 0.64 -14.72
N ARG A 185 -13.47 0.88 -16.02
CA ARG A 185 -12.63 2.00 -16.48
C ARG A 185 -13.18 3.35 -16.02
N ARG A 186 -14.48 3.58 -16.20
CA ARG A 186 -15.13 4.82 -15.74
C ARG A 186 -14.99 5.02 -14.23
N ASN A 187 -15.18 3.97 -13.43
CA ASN A 187 -14.97 4.07 -11.99
C ASN A 187 -13.51 4.38 -11.66
N ALA A 188 -12.54 3.77 -12.35
CA ALA A 188 -11.12 4.07 -12.16
C ALA A 188 -10.76 5.51 -12.58
N GLU A 189 -11.32 6.03 -13.67
CA GLU A 189 -11.14 7.43 -14.08
C GLU A 189 -11.78 8.42 -13.09
N GLU A 190 -12.97 8.11 -12.56
CA GLU A 190 -13.61 8.94 -11.53
C GLU A 190 -12.80 8.96 -10.23
N MET A 191 -12.05 7.88 -9.95
CA MET A 191 -11.10 7.83 -8.83
C MET A 191 -9.89 8.72 -9.07
N THR A 192 -9.23 8.59 -10.22
CA THR A 192 -8.03 9.39 -10.54
C THR A 192 -8.36 10.88 -10.71
N LYS A 193 -9.52 11.22 -11.30
CA LYS A 193 -9.96 12.61 -11.43
C LYS A 193 -10.18 13.28 -10.08
N LYS A 194 -10.69 12.56 -9.08
CA LYS A 194 -10.79 13.10 -7.71
C LYS A 194 -9.42 13.36 -7.11
N ASP A 195 -8.49 12.43 -7.28
CA ASP A 195 -7.10 12.64 -6.83
C ASP A 195 -6.46 13.87 -7.49
N ILE A 196 -6.69 14.08 -8.79
CA ILE A 196 -6.17 15.24 -9.53
C ILE A 196 -6.89 16.52 -9.09
N SER A 197 -8.22 16.48 -8.96
CA SER A 197 -9.02 17.62 -8.51
C SER A 197 -8.63 18.07 -7.11
N GLU A 198 -8.45 17.15 -6.17
CA GLU A 198 -8.00 17.44 -4.81
C GLU A 198 -6.56 17.99 -4.78
N LYS A 199 -5.68 17.49 -5.67
CA LYS A 199 -4.34 18.07 -5.82
C LYS A 199 -4.41 19.49 -6.37
N LEU A 200 -5.25 19.74 -7.37
CA LEU A 200 -5.39 21.06 -8.00
C LEU A 200 -5.98 22.08 -7.02
N THR A 201 -7.01 21.72 -6.25
CA THR A 201 -7.59 22.62 -5.23
C THR A 201 -6.62 22.94 -4.10
N LYS A 202 -5.79 21.98 -3.67
CA LYS A 202 -4.69 22.23 -2.72
C LYS A 202 -3.60 23.13 -3.32
N MET A 203 -3.39 23.04 -4.63
CA MET A 203 -2.39 23.86 -5.32
C MET A 203 -2.88 25.31 -5.50
N THR A 204 -4.17 25.53 -5.80
CA THR A 204 -4.77 26.87 -5.96
C THR A 204 -4.89 27.61 -4.63
N THR A 205 -5.17 26.90 -3.53
CA THR A 205 -5.22 27.48 -2.18
C THR A 205 -3.84 27.86 -1.64
N SER A 206 -2.75 27.30 -2.20
CA SER A 206 -1.37 27.68 -1.84
C SER A 206 -0.87 28.99 -2.47
N GLY A 207 -1.72 29.71 -3.22
CA GLY A 207 -1.42 31.05 -3.75
C GLY A 207 -0.31 31.12 -4.81
N LYS A 208 0.18 29.98 -5.32
CA LYS A 208 1.29 29.95 -6.29
C LYS A 208 0.81 30.40 -7.68
N LYS A 209 1.36 31.50 -8.19
CA LYS A 209 1.06 32.09 -9.51
C LYS A 209 1.03 31.07 -10.67
N ASN A 210 1.95 30.10 -10.66
CA ASN A 210 2.01 29.06 -11.69
C ASN A 210 0.83 28.08 -11.64
N ALA A 211 0.31 27.78 -10.44
CA ALA A 211 -0.84 26.92 -10.26
C ALA A 211 -2.13 27.54 -10.80
N LEU A 212 -2.24 28.87 -10.67
CA LEU A 212 -3.37 29.65 -11.19
C LEU A 212 -3.36 29.68 -12.72
N LEU A 213 -2.17 29.86 -13.34
CA LEU A 213 -2.01 29.78 -14.80
C LEU A 213 -2.35 28.39 -15.35
N ASP A 214 -1.93 27.32 -14.68
CA ASP A 214 -2.27 25.94 -15.07
C ASP A 214 -3.78 25.65 -14.91
N ALA A 215 -4.40 26.14 -13.84
CA ALA A 215 -5.85 26.03 -13.65
C ALA A 215 -6.64 26.75 -14.77
N ILE A 216 -6.20 27.95 -15.17
CA ILE A 216 -6.79 28.67 -16.30
C ILE A 216 -6.63 27.85 -17.59
N ALA A 217 -5.46 27.28 -17.85
CA ALA A 217 -5.22 26.45 -19.04
C ALA A 217 -6.10 25.19 -19.08
N VAL A 218 -6.24 24.49 -17.95
CA VAL A 218 -7.11 23.32 -17.82
C VAL A 218 -8.59 23.71 -18.01
N SER A 219 -9.02 24.83 -17.42
CA SER A 219 -10.40 25.30 -17.50
C SER A 219 -10.87 25.57 -18.93
N ARG A 220 -9.98 26.11 -19.79
CA ARG A 220 -10.29 26.35 -21.21
C ARG A 220 -10.63 25.07 -21.96
N LYS A 221 -9.84 24.02 -21.73
CA LYS A 221 -10.06 22.71 -22.38
C LYS A 221 -11.34 22.03 -21.90
N SER A 222 -11.78 22.33 -20.68
CA SER A 222 -13.01 21.79 -20.10
C SER A 222 -14.30 22.47 -20.60
N THR A 223 -14.20 23.56 -21.37
CA THR A 223 -15.37 24.17 -22.01
C THR A 223 -15.88 23.30 -23.16
N ALA A 224 -17.20 23.33 -23.43
CA ALA A 224 -17.82 22.51 -24.48
C ALA A 224 -17.22 22.72 -25.88
N SER A 225 -16.60 23.88 -26.13
CA SER A 225 -15.90 24.21 -27.37
C SER A 225 -14.38 24.07 -27.29
N ALA A 226 -13.85 23.39 -26.26
CA ALA A 226 -12.42 23.23 -26.00
C ALA A 226 -11.61 24.55 -26.05
N GLY A 227 -12.22 25.67 -25.64
CA GLY A 227 -11.58 26.99 -25.61
C GLY A 227 -11.67 27.80 -26.90
N LYS A 228 -12.32 27.29 -27.96
CA LYS A 228 -12.41 27.97 -29.27
C LYS A 228 -13.11 29.35 -29.22
N PHE A 229 -14.10 29.52 -28.36
CA PHE A 229 -14.85 30.79 -28.20
C PHE A 229 -14.43 31.60 -26.97
N VAL A 230 -13.41 31.17 -26.24
CA VAL A 230 -12.94 31.89 -25.03
C VAL A 230 -11.84 32.86 -25.44
N ARG A 231 -12.10 34.16 -25.33
CA ARG A 231 -11.11 35.20 -25.64
C ARG A 231 -9.91 35.12 -24.68
N PRO A 232 -8.66 35.22 -25.17
CA PRO A 232 -7.47 35.29 -24.32
C PRO A 232 -7.45 36.58 -23.51
N VAL A 233 -7.09 36.48 -22.23
CA VAL A 233 -6.84 37.66 -21.38
C VAL A 233 -5.41 38.13 -21.61
N SER A 234 -5.18 39.45 -21.54
CA SER A 234 -3.85 40.04 -21.76
C SER A 234 -2.80 39.44 -20.82
N GLY A 235 -1.65 39.03 -21.36
CA GLY A 235 -0.53 38.46 -20.59
C GLY A 235 -0.57 36.93 -20.36
N GLU A 236 -1.57 36.22 -20.87
CA GLU A 236 -1.64 34.76 -20.79
C GLU A 236 -0.62 34.05 -21.69
N LYS A 237 0.10 33.06 -21.16
CA LYS A 237 1.01 32.21 -21.96
C LYS A 237 0.20 31.28 -22.87
N LYS A 238 0.42 31.35 -24.19
CA LYS A 238 -0.16 30.41 -25.16
C LYS A 238 0.40 29.00 -24.91
N SER A 239 -0.46 28.01 -24.62
CA SER A 239 -0.03 26.63 -24.46
C SER A 239 0.42 26.03 -25.81
N LYS A 240 1.69 25.66 -25.93
CA LYS A 240 2.28 25.04 -27.14
C LYS A 240 1.97 23.53 -27.21
N LEU A 241 0.71 23.15 -27.35
CA LEU A 241 0.33 21.77 -27.62
C LEU A 241 -0.67 21.79 -28.78
N PHE A 242 -0.20 21.31 -29.95
CA PHE A 242 -0.84 21.21 -31.27
C PHE A 242 -0.66 22.40 -32.23
N LYS A 243 0.23 22.20 -33.22
CA LYS A 243 0.08 22.80 -34.56
C LYS A 243 -1.18 22.17 -35.18
N THR A 244 -2.19 22.97 -35.47
CA THR A 244 -3.24 22.57 -36.41
C THR A 244 -2.57 22.34 -37.76
N LYS A 245 -2.58 21.09 -38.26
CA LYS A 245 -2.35 20.88 -39.69
C LYS A 245 -3.55 21.51 -40.39
N ASN A 246 -3.34 22.67 -41.02
CA ASN A 246 -4.31 23.19 -41.97
C ASN A 246 -4.36 22.19 -43.12
N ALA A 247 -5.54 21.62 -43.37
CA ALA A 247 -5.80 20.91 -44.61
C ALA A 247 -5.90 21.95 -45.73
N GLN A 248 -5.10 21.78 -46.78
CA GLN A 248 -5.44 22.23 -48.14
C GLN A 248 -6.24 21.12 -48.80
#